data_AF-A0A7W1A040-F1
#
_entry.id   AF-A0A7W1A040-F1
#
_cell.length_a   1.000
_cell.length_b   1.000
_cell.length_c   1.000
_cell.angle_alpha   90.00
_cell.angle_beta   90.00
_cell.angle_gamma   90.00
#
_symmetry.space_group_name_H-M   'P 1'
#
loop_
_entity.id
_entity.type
_entity.pdbx_description
1 polymer ?
#
loop_
_entity_poly.entity_id
_entity_poly.type
_entity_poly.pdbx_seq_one_letter_code
_entity_poly.pdbx_strand_id
1 'polypeptide(L)'
;MRALWTMVGLLVAGCAPSLTQANRDATTHNEKAVGALERRVAEAGTPFVPPTVEIRVADVPPDPNAPAGAPRSTAPLANPAASAGAHGLVQLERLYRVDGQLAFMGGVCVEPASCGTGCGISALYRYARAADGRVVILRLRPSVRTVRIEVDQCGDDCGGGAQPPPEPAPSGLETVALLGVSALDQVEVRELRYSIVRVDTWCANPIPRP
;
A
#
# COMPACT_ATOMS: atom_id res chain seq x y z
N MET A 1 -50.82 47.62 -0.43
CA MET A 1 -50.81 46.24 -0.95
C MET A 1 -49.42 45.66 -0.67
N ARG A 2 -49.30 44.72 0.28
CA ARG A 2 -48.03 44.05 0.62
C ARG A 2 -48.09 42.64 0.01
N ALA A 3 -47.22 42.35 -0.95
CA ALA A 3 -47.07 41.02 -1.53
C ALA A 3 -46.18 40.16 -0.61
N LEU A 4 -46.77 39.15 -0.01
CA LEU A 4 -46.07 38.10 0.72
C LEU A 4 -45.43 37.15 -0.30
N TRP A 5 -44.10 37.13 -0.38
CA TRP A 5 -43.38 36.11 -1.14
C TRP A 5 -43.18 34.89 -0.25
N THR A 6 -43.97 33.85 -0.50
CA THR A 6 -43.79 32.53 0.13
C THR A 6 -42.60 31.84 -0.53
N MET A 7 -41.41 31.91 0.06
CA MET A 7 -40.30 31.04 -0.31
C MET A 7 -40.66 29.59 0.07
N VAL A 8 -41.02 28.79 -0.93
CA VAL A 8 -41.04 27.33 -0.79
C VAL A 8 -39.59 26.86 -0.80
N GLY A 9 -39.01 26.73 0.39
CA GLY A 9 -37.76 26.01 0.57
C GLY A 9 -38.01 24.52 0.35
N LEU A 10 -37.68 24.01 -0.84
CA LEU A 10 -37.49 22.57 -1.02
C LEU A 10 -36.32 22.13 -0.13
N LEU A 11 -36.65 21.58 1.03
CA LEU A 11 -35.75 20.72 1.79
C LEU A 11 -35.50 19.47 0.93
N VAL A 12 -34.41 19.49 0.18
CA VAL A 12 -33.85 18.26 -0.40
C VAL A 12 -33.31 17.46 0.79
N ALA A 13 -34.15 16.60 1.36
CA ALA A 13 -33.72 15.56 2.27
C ALA A 13 -32.81 14.62 1.48
N GLY A 14 -31.52 14.92 1.44
CA GLY A 14 -30.52 14.02 0.87
C GLY A 14 -30.53 12.74 1.68
N CYS A 15 -31.13 11.68 1.14
CA CYS A 15 -31.05 10.36 1.75
C CYS A 15 -29.57 9.99 1.88
N ALA A 16 -29.09 9.83 3.11
CA ALA A 16 -27.77 9.24 3.33
C ALA A 16 -27.76 7.86 2.65
N PRO A 17 -26.72 7.52 1.87
CA PRO A 17 -26.66 6.23 1.20
C PRO A 17 -26.67 5.11 2.24
N SER A 18 -27.49 4.08 2.00
CA SER A 18 -27.45 2.87 2.82
C SER A 18 -26.08 2.17 2.69
N LEU A 19 -25.70 1.36 3.69
CA LEU A 19 -24.45 0.59 3.66
C LEU A 19 -24.31 -0.23 2.37
N THR A 20 -25.39 -0.90 1.96
CA THR A 20 -25.42 -1.68 0.72
C THR A 20 -25.21 -0.82 -0.52
N GLN A 21 -25.76 0.39 -0.57
CA GLN A 21 -25.54 1.31 -1.68
C GLN A 21 -24.10 1.80 -1.73
N ALA A 22 -23.57 2.27 -0.59
CA ALA A 22 -22.20 2.76 -0.51
C ALA A 22 -21.17 1.68 -0.88
N ASN A 23 -21.39 0.42 -0.45
CA ASN A 23 -20.52 -0.69 -0.82
C ASN A 23 -20.55 -0.96 -2.34
N ARG A 24 -21.72 -0.97 -2.98
CA ARG A 24 -21.82 -1.13 -4.44
C ARG A 24 -21.14 -0.01 -5.20
N ASP A 25 -21.34 1.23 -4.77
CA ASP A 25 -20.74 2.41 -5.38
C ASP A 25 -19.21 2.40 -5.22
N ALA A 26 -18.72 2.01 -4.03
CA ALA A 26 -17.30 1.85 -3.75
C ALA A 26 -16.66 0.76 -4.62
N THR A 27 -17.27 -0.42 -4.72
CA THR A 27 -16.79 -1.50 -5.61
C THR A 27 -16.70 -1.04 -7.05
N THR A 28 -17.76 -0.43 -7.57
CA THR A 28 -17.80 0.07 -8.96
C THR A 28 -16.72 1.14 -9.21
N HIS A 29 -16.51 2.05 -8.25
CA HIS A 29 -15.45 3.04 -8.35
C HIS A 29 -14.06 2.40 -8.35
N ASN A 30 -13.83 1.45 -7.44
CA ASN A 30 -12.54 0.79 -7.26
C ASN A 30 -12.18 -0.05 -8.50
N GLU A 31 -13.15 -0.77 -9.08
CA GLU A 31 -12.95 -1.52 -10.33
C GLU A 31 -12.53 -0.61 -11.49
N LYS A 32 -13.20 0.55 -11.66
CA LYS A 32 -12.83 1.54 -12.68
C LYS A 32 -11.43 2.10 -12.44
N ALA A 33 -11.10 2.41 -11.17
CA ALA A 33 -9.79 2.93 -10.81
C ALA A 33 -8.66 1.91 -11.08
N VAL A 34 -8.88 0.63 -10.75
CA VAL A 34 -7.95 -0.46 -11.04
C VAL A 34 -7.83 -0.68 -12.55
N GLY A 35 -8.93 -0.71 -13.30
CA GLY A 35 -8.89 -0.84 -14.76
C GLY A 35 -8.11 0.30 -15.44
N ALA A 36 -8.23 1.54 -14.95
CA ALA A 36 -7.43 2.66 -15.43
C ALA A 36 -5.94 2.53 -15.04
N LEU A 37 -5.66 1.98 -13.86
CA LEU A 37 -4.31 1.74 -13.38
C LEU A 37 -3.58 0.68 -14.22
N GLU A 38 -4.23 -0.43 -14.55
CA GLU A 38 -3.64 -1.52 -15.35
C GLU A 38 -3.17 -1.03 -16.74
N ARG A 39 -3.90 -0.09 -17.36
CA ARG A 39 -3.44 0.54 -18.61
C ARG A 39 -2.12 1.29 -18.44
N ARG A 40 -1.99 2.05 -17.35
CA ARG A 40 -0.76 2.79 -17.02
C ARG A 40 0.39 1.87 -16.64
N VAL A 41 0.09 0.71 -16.06
CA VAL A 41 1.08 -0.35 -15.81
C VAL A 41 1.61 -0.89 -17.13
N ALA A 42 0.74 -1.16 -18.10
CA ALA A 42 1.14 -1.64 -19.42
C ALA A 42 2.01 -0.64 -20.21
N GLU A 43 1.82 0.67 -20.00
CA GLU A 43 2.66 1.72 -20.61
C GLU A 43 4.11 1.71 -20.11
N ALA A 44 4.40 1.08 -18.97
CA ALA A 44 5.75 1.01 -18.41
C ALA A 44 6.67 0.01 -19.13
N GLY A 45 6.11 -0.91 -19.93
CA GLY A 45 6.85 -1.93 -20.67
C GLY A 45 6.25 -3.32 -20.52
N THR A 46 7.05 -4.34 -20.82
CA THR A 46 6.60 -5.74 -20.76
C THR A 46 6.51 -6.20 -19.31
N PRO A 47 5.33 -6.57 -18.79
CA PRO A 47 5.18 -6.99 -17.40
C PRO A 47 5.88 -8.32 -17.14
N PHE A 48 6.43 -8.49 -15.94
CA PHE A 48 6.98 -9.76 -15.48
C PHE A 48 6.77 -9.94 -13.97
N VAL A 49 6.90 -11.19 -13.51
CA VAL A 49 6.86 -11.53 -12.08
C VAL A 49 8.26 -12.00 -11.67
N PRO A 50 9.01 -11.21 -10.88
CA PRO A 50 10.31 -11.62 -10.40
C PRO A 50 10.18 -12.80 -9.42
N PRO A 51 11.14 -13.75 -9.41
CA PRO A 51 11.25 -14.73 -8.34
C PRO A 51 11.42 -14.03 -6.99
N THR A 52 10.77 -14.55 -5.96
CA THR A 52 10.93 -14.07 -4.58
C THR A 52 11.82 -15.01 -3.80
N VAL A 53 12.77 -14.47 -3.05
CA VAL A 53 13.66 -15.24 -2.18
C VAL A 53 13.71 -14.62 -0.79
N GLU A 54 13.94 -15.44 0.22
CA GLU A 54 14.25 -14.96 1.56
C GLU A 54 15.76 -14.73 1.67
N ILE A 55 16.14 -13.56 2.16
CA ILE A 55 17.54 -13.19 2.37
C ILE A 55 17.79 -12.95 3.84
N ARG A 56 19.04 -13.21 4.25
CA ARG A 56 19.56 -12.73 5.53
C ARG A 56 20.21 -11.36 5.31
N VAL A 57 19.77 -10.35 6.02
CA VAL A 57 20.33 -8.99 5.94
C VAL A 57 21.69 -8.96 6.64
N ALA A 58 22.73 -8.46 5.95
CA ALA A 58 24.04 -8.28 6.60
C ALA A 58 23.91 -7.34 7.81
N ASP A 59 24.74 -7.56 8.83
CA ASP A 59 24.86 -6.73 10.04
C ASP A 59 23.66 -6.77 11.02
N VAL A 60 22.62 -7.55 10.75
CA VAL A 60 21.63 -7.96 11.77
C VAL A 60 22.13 -9.22 12.46
N PRO A 61 22.14 -9.30 13.81
CA PRO A 61 22.53 -10.51 14.52
C PRO A 61 21.76 -11.71 13.98
N PRO A 62 22.41 -12.85 13.70
CA PRO A 62 21.74 -14.00 13.14
C PRO A 62 20.65 -14.49 14.11
N ASP A 63 19.40 -14.55 13.65
CA ASP A 63 18.35 -15.25 14.36
C ASP A 63 18.74 -16.74 14.46
N PRO A 64 18.89 -17.30 15.67
CA PRO A 64 19.23 -18.71 15.86
C PRO A 64 18.17 -19.67 15.30
N ASN A 65 16.96 -19.17 15.01
CA ASN A 65 15.86 -19.95 14.43
C ASN A 65 15.68 -19.74 12.92
N ALA A 66 16.51 -18.92 12.27
CA ALA A 66 16.41 -18.68 10.83
C ALA A 66 16.70 -19.95 10.02
N PRO A 67 15.97 -20.22 8.92
CA PRO A 67 16.18 -21.41 8.08
C PRO A 67 17.64 -21.55 7.64
N ALA A 68 18.19 -22.76 7.77
CA ALA A 68 19.52 -23.06 7.28
C ALA A 68 19.56 -22.90 5.74
N GLY A 69 20.49 -22.09 5.23
CA GLY A 69 20.74 -21.96 3.78
C GLY A 69 20.18 -20.71 3.07
N ALA A 70 19.52 -19.77 3.77
CA ALA A 70 19.11 -18.51 3.16
C ALA A 70 20.35 -17.72 2.66
N PRO A 71 20.37 -17.26 1.39
CA PRO A 71 21.49 -16.49 0.85
C PRO A 71 21.71 -15.20 1.66
N ARG A 72 22.99 -14.88 1.89
CA ARG A 72 23.36 -13.62 2.54
C ARG A 72 23.27 -12.49 1.52
N SER A 73 22.55 -11.44 1.89
CA SER A 73 22.61 -10.17 1.16
C SER A 73 23.73 -9.30 1.71
N THR A 74 24.17 -8.31 0.92
CA THR A 74 24.93 -7.17 1.46
C THR A 74 24.02 -6.30 2.35
N ALA A 75 24.60 -5.36 3.10
CA ALA A 75 23.81 -4.26 3.67
C ALA A 75 22.98 -3.58 2.55
N PRO A 76 21.83 -2.95 2.88
CA PRO A 76 21.01 -2.27 1.88
C PRO A 76 21.86 -1.31 1.04
N LEU A 77 21.87 -1.50 -0.28
CA LEU A 77 22.66 -0.69 -1.22
C LEU A 77 22.16 0.75 -1.29
N ALA A 78 20.86 0.94 -1.03
CA ALA A 78 20.23 2.24 -0.83
C ALA A 78 19.18 2.09 0.26
N ASN A 79 19.25 2.96 1.25
CA ASN A 79 18.23 3.12 2.29
C ASN A 79 17.74 4.58 2.21
N PRO A 80 16.42 4.84 2.19
CA PRO A 80 15.88 6.20 2.19
C PRO A 80 16.43 7.09 3.33
N ALA A 81 16.88 6.51 4.45
CA ALA A 81 17.53 7.27 5.53
C ALA A 81 18.96 7.74 5.23
N ALA A 82 19.67 7.07 4.30
CA ALA A 82 21.06 7.40 3.93
C ALA A 82 21.17 8.21 2.63
N SER A 83 20.14 8.18 1.78
CA SER A 83 20.11 8.90 0.51
C SER A 83 18.68 9.28 0.16
N ALA A 84 18.24 10.47 0.58
CA ALA A 84 16.97 11.02 0.16
C ALA A 84 16.93 11.07 -1.38
N GLY A 85 16.08 10.24 -2.01
CA GLY A 85 15.76 10.34 -3.44
C GLY A 85 16.63 9.52 -4.42
N ALA A 86 17.57 8.69 -3.96
CA ALA A 86 18.29 7.80 -4.89
C ALA A 86 17.30 6.79 -5.52
N HIS A 87 17.18 6.81 -6.86
CA HIS A 87 16.36 5.89 -7.67
C HIS A 87 14.84 5.89 -7.40
N GLY A 88 14.31 6.90 -6.69
CA GLY A 88 12.87 7.05 -6.42
C GLY A 88 12.34 6.21 -5.25
N LEU A 89 13.21 5.60 -4.44
CA LEU A 89 12.83 4.80 -3.26
C LEU A 89 12.21 5.66 -2.14
N VAL A 90 11.26 5.09 -1.38
CA VAL A 90 10.64 5.71 -0.19
C VAL A 90 10.84 4.88 1.07
N GLN A 91 10.42 5.42 2.23
CA GLN A 91 10.52 4.77 3.53
C GLN A 91 10.04 3.31 3.48
N LEU A 92 10.86 2.40 4.00
CA LEU A 92 10.69 0.93 3.98
C LEU A 92 10.96 0.22 2.65
N GLU A 93 11.23 0.93 1.56
CA GLU A 93 11.76 0.31 0.34
C GLU A 93 13.28 0.18 0.42
N ARG A 94 13.81 -0.95 -0.04
CA ARG A 94 15.24 -1.24 -0.01
C ARG A 94 15.67 -2.00 -1.24
N LEU A 95 16.90 -1.74 -1.69
CA LEU A 95 17.58 -2.54 -2.71
C LEU A 95 18.75 -3.29 -2.08
N TYR A 96 18.88 -4.56 -2.44
CA TYR A 96 19.92 -5.47 -1.98
C TYR A 96 20.74 -5.98 -3.15
N ARG A 97 21.97 -6.43 -2.87
CA ARG A 97 22.70 -7.33 -3.75
C ARG A 97 22.56 -8.76 -3.23
N VAL A 98 22.12 -9.67 -4.10
CA VAL A 98 21.97 -11.10 -3.82
C VAL A 98 22.58 -11.84 -5.00
N ASP A 99 23.64 -12.62 -4.77
CA ASP A 99 24.33 -13.41 -5.80
C ASP A 99 24.66 -12.62 -7.08
N GLY A 100 25.12 -11.37 -6.91
CA GLY A 100 25.48 -10.47 -8.01
C GLY A 100 24.32 -9.74 -8.70
N GLN A 101 23.07 -10.08 -8.36
CA GLN A 101 21.86 -9.41 -8.86
C GLN A 101 21.30 -8.42 -7.85
N LEU A 102 20.54 -7.44 -8.34
CA LEU A 102 19.73 -6.56 -7.52
C LEU A 102 18.43 -7.24 -7.11
N ALA A 103 18.07 -7.07 -5.84
CA ALA A 103 16.81 -7.52 -5.28
C ALA A 103 16.09 -6.36 -4.61
N PHE A 104 14.76 -6.31 -4.72
CA PHE A 104 13.93 -5.24 -4.17
C PHE A 104 13.06 -5.76 -3.04
N MET A 105 13.01 -5.01 -1.93
CA MET A 105 12.02 -5.16 -0.89
C MET A 105 11.08 -3.95 -0.91
N GLY A 106 9.78 -4.23 -1.03
CA GLY A 106 8.73 -3.25 -0.86
C GLY A 106 8.01 -3.45 0.48
N GLY A 107 7.56 -2.36 1.11
CA GLY A 107 6.93 -2.47 2.42
C GLY A 107 6.14 -1.22 2.84
N VAL A 108 5.62 -0.46 1.86
CA VAL A 108 4.99 0.82 2.16
C VAL A 108 3.57 0.61 2.66
N CYS A 109 3.35 0.90 3.94
CA CYS A 109 2.02 1.04 4.49
C CYS A 109 1.43 2.39 4.08
N VAL A 110 0.24 2.38 3.48
CA VAL A 110 -0.47 3.59 3.03
C VAL A 110 -1.45 4.05 4.08
N GLU A 111 -2.22 3.11 4.64
CA GLU A 111 -3.09 3.36 5.79
C GLU A 111 -3.07 2.19 6.77
N PRO A 112 -3.12 2.47 8.09
CA PRO A 112 -3.29 1.43 9.09
C PRO A 112 -4.65 0.72 8.94
N ALA A 113 -4.77 -0.49 9.47
CA ALA A 113 -6.03 -1.21 9.49
C ALA A 113 -7.08 -0.47 10.33
N SER A 114 -8.34 -0.48 9.88
CA SER A 114 -9.44 0.11 10.64
C SER A 114 -9.67 -0.62 11.97
N CYS A 115 -9.37 -1.93 12.01
CA CYS A 115 -9.45 -2.79 13.20
C CYS A 115 -8.15 -3.66 13.23
N GLY A 116 -7.34 -3.59 14.29
CA GLY A 116 -6.06 -4.33 14.46
C GLY A 116 -4.76 -3.50 14.38
N THR A 117 -3.59 -4.15 14.52
CA THR A 117 -2.23 -3.53 14.57
C THR A 117 -1.46 -3.59 13.24
N GLY A 118 -2.09 -4.09 12.19
CA GLY A 118 -1.47 -4.27 10.88
C GLY A 118 -1.63 -3.08 9.95
N CYS A 119 -0.96 -3.15 8.80
CA CYS A 119 -1.27 -2.27 7.69
C CYS A 119 -2.61 -2.67 7.07
N GLY A 120 -3.55 -1.74 6.99
CA GLY A 120 -4.87 -1.98 6.39
C GLY A 120 -4.82 -1.89 4.87
N ILE A 121 -4.01 -0.95 4.37
CA ILE A 121 -3.84 -0.70 2.95
C ILE A 121 -2.36 -0.50 2.68
N SER A 122 -1.75 -1.44 1.96
CA SER A 122 -0.36 -1.36 1.51
C SER A 122 -0.28 -0.86 0.07
N ALA A 123 0.85 -0.25 -0.29
CA ALA A 123 1.17 -0.06 -1.69
C ALA A 123 1.43 -1.42 -2.35
N LEU A 124 1.00 -1.58 -3.60
CA LEU A 124 1.30 -2.77 -4.40
C LEU A 124 2.48 -2.49 -5.33
N TYR A 125 3.22 -3.54 -5.67
CA TYR A 125 4.33 -3.44 -6.61
C TYR A 125 4.05 -4.27 -7.86
N ARG A 126 4.36 -3.68 -9.00
CA ARG A 126 4.39 -4.36 -10.31
C ARG A 126 5.75 -4.12 -10.95
N TYR A 127 6.16 -5.04 -11.80
CA TYR A 127 7.46 -5.00 -12.45
C TYR A 127 7.28 -5.08 -13.95
N ALA A 128 7.98 -4.20 -14.65
CA ALA A 128 7.99 -4.16 -16.10
C ALA A 128 9.43 -4.04 -16.60
N ARG A 129 9.68 -4.56 -17.80
CA ARG A 129 10.93 -4.36 -18.51
C ARG A 129 10.70 -3.34 -19.62
N ALA A 130 11.41 -2.21 -19.53
CA ALA A 130 11.36 -1.17 -20.54
C ALA A 130 12.05 -1.63 -21.84
N ALA A 131 11.81 -0.92 -22.94
CA ALA A 131 12.37 -1.27 -24.25
C ALA A 131 13.91 -1.22 -24.29
N ASP A 132 14.53 -0.41 -23.42
CA ASP A 132 15.98 -0.30 -23.25
C ASP A 132 16.58 -1.38 -22.31
N GLY A 133 15.75 -2.31 -21.83
CA GLY A 133 16.17 -3.40 -20.95
C GLY A 133 16.19 -3.07 -19.46
N ARG A 134 15.92 -1.81 -19.07
CA ARG A 134 15.81 -1.43 -17.65
C ARG A 134 14.59 -2.07 -16.98
N VAL A 135 14.71 -2.29 -15.68
CA VAL A 135 13.60 -2.75 -14.82
C VAL A 135 12.90 -1.53 -14.23
N VAL A 136 11.60 -1.44 -14.48
CA VAL A 136 10.72 -0.44 -13.91
C VAL A 136 9.90 -1.08 -12.80
N ILE A 137 10.10 -0.62 -11.56
CA ILE A 137 9.31 -0.99 -10.40
C ILE A 137 8.19 0.04 -10.25
N LEU A 138 6.95 -0.39 -10.42
CA LEU A 138 5.78 0.46 -10.30
C LEU A 138 5.22 0.32 -8.88
N ARG A 139 5.38 1.35 -8.06
CA ARG A 139 4.71 1.52 -6.77
C ARG A 139 3.29 2.01 -7.02
N LEU A 140 2.32 1.12 -6.90
CA LEU A 140 0.91 1.42 -7.03
C LEU A 140 0.41 1.91 -5.66
N ARG A 141 0.22 3.22 -5.52
CA ARG A 141 -0.15 3.85 -4.25
C ARG A 141 -1.62 4.30 -4.30
N PRO A 142 -2.52 3.65 -3.54
CA PRO A 142 -3.89 4.14 -3.43
C PRO A 142 -3.92 5.49 -2.69
N SER A 143 -4.83 6.36 -3.14
CA SER A 143 -5.36 7.47 -2.36
C SER A 143 -6.74 7.05 -1.88
N VAL A 144 -6.93 6.98 -0.57
CA VAL A 144 -8.15 6.42 0.02
C VAL A 144 -9.11 7.54 0.34
N ARG A 145 -10.34 7.42 -0.17
CA ARG A 145 -11.47 8.23 0.26
C ARG A 145 -12.37 7.38 1.15
N THR A 146 -12.45 7.71 2.43
CA THR A 146 -13.31 7.00 3.36
C THR A 146 -14.72 7.57 3.37
N VAL A 147 -15.72 6.71 3.16
CA VAL A 147 -17.14 6.99 3.43
C VAL A 147 -17.49 6.33 4.75
N ARG A 148 -17.86 7.14 5.75
CA ARG A 148 -18.25 6.65 7.08
C ARG A 148 -19.76 6.48 7.15
N ILE A 149 -20.21 5.30 7.55
CA ILE A 149 -21.63 5.00 7.76
C ILE A 149 -21.83 4.59 9.20
N GLU A 150 -22.76 5.26 9.88
CA GLU A 150 -23.14 4.93 11.24
C GLU A 150 -23.99 3.67 11.23
N VAL A 151 -23.66 2.69 12.09
CA VAL A 151 -24.44 1.48 12.29
C VAL A 151 -24.74 1.30 13.78
N ASP A 152 -25.86 0.64 14.08
CA ASP A 152 -26.35 0.51 15.46
C ASP A 152 -25.44 -0.35 16.35
N GLN A 153 -24.71 -1.32 15.77
CA GLN A 153 -23.77 -2.19 16.49
C GLN A 153 -22.52 -2.49 15.65
N CYS A 154 -21.35 -2.42 16.28
CA CYS A 154 -20.07 -2.84 15.71
C CYS A 154 -19.73 -4.22 16.25
N GLY A 155 -18.99 -5.02 15.48
CA GLY A 155 -18.29 -6.18 16.03
C GLY A 155 -17.21 -5.75 17.02
N ASP A 156 -16.81 -6.67 17.90
CA ASP A 156 -15.63 -6.51 18.74
C ASP A 156 -14.44 -6.14 17.83
N ASP A 157 -13.67 -5.10 18.18
CA ASP A 157 -12.44 -4.58 17.50
C ASP A 157 -12.54 -3.29 16.67
N CYS A 158 -13.72 -2.71 16.45
CA CYS A 158 -13.83 -1.50 15.63
C CYS A 158 -14.12 -0.23 16.47
N GLY A 159 -13.19 0.72 16.47
CA GLY A 159 -13.22 1.94 17.30
C GLY A 159 -11.81 2.50 17.51
N GLY A 160 -11.43 3.44 16.65
CA GLY A 160 -10.04 3.85 16.43
C GLY A 160 -9.24 4.27 17.66
N GLY A 161 -8.03 3.72 17.75
CA GLY A 161 -6.88 4.37 18.36
C GLY A 161 -5.76 4.40 17.33
N ALA A 162 -5.09 5.54 17.16
CA ALA A 162 -3.86 5.59 16.39
C ALA A 162 -2.82 4.70 17.10
N GLN A 163 -2.39 3.62 16.46
CA GLN A 163 -1.38 2.72 17.01
C GLN A 163 -0.05 2.87 16.27
N PRO A 164 1.07 2.63 16.99
CA PRO A 164 2.42 2.91 16.51
C PRO A 164 2.74 2.09 15.25
N PRO A 165 3.65 2.59 14.40
CA PRO A 165 4.05 1.88 13.19
C PRO A 165 4.58 0.47 13.53
N PRO A 166 4.31 -0.53 12.67
CA PRO A 166 4.79 -1.89 12.90
C PRO A 166 6.31 -1.89 13.08
N GLU A 167 6.78 -2.55 14.14
CA GLU A 167 8.21 -2.77 14.36
C GLU A 167 8.80 -3.57 13.20
N PRO A 168 10.04 -3.28 12.77
CA PRO A 168 10.74 -4.10 11.79
C PRO A 168 10.84 -5.54 12.29
N ALA A 169 10.64 -6.50 11.38
CA ALA A 169 10.66 -7.92 11.71
C ALA A 169 11.96 -8.29 12.47
N PRO A 170 11.84 -8.93 13.66
CA PRO A 170 12.99 -9.15 14.55
C PRO A 170 13.99 -10.20 14.05
N SER A 171 13.71 -10.89 12.94
CA SER A 171 14.46 -12.08 12.50
C SER A 171 15.69 -11.77 11.62
N GLY A 172 15.86 -10.52 11.15
CA GLY A 172 16.91 -10.19 10.16
C GLY A 172 16.74 -10.92 8.82
N LEU A 173 15.56 -11.52 8.60
CA LEU A 173 15.15 -12.14 7.35
C LEU A 173 14.21 -11.21 6.61
N GLU A 174 14.39 -11.12 5.30
CA GLU A 174 13.53 -10.31 4.44
C GLU A 174 13.19 -11.08 3.18
N THR A 175 11.94 -10.98 2.73
CA THR A 175 11.53 -11.49 1.42
C THR A 175 11.76 -10.40 0.37
N VAL A 176 12.51 -10.73 -0.67
CA VAL A 176 12.89 -9.80 -1.73
C VAL A 176 12.58 -10.36 -3.11
N ALA A 177 12.32 -9.47 -4.07
CA ALA A 177 12.10 -9.77 -5.47
C ALA A 177 13.41 -9.65 -6.27
N LEU A 178 13.88 -10.72 -6.91
CA LEU A 178 15.07 -10.71 -7.76
C LEU A 178 14.79 -10.02 -9.10
N LEU A 179 15.46 -8.90 -9.37
CA LEU A 179 15.17 -8.04 -10.53
C LEU A 179 15.82 -8.53 -11.83
N GLY A 180 16.77 -9.47 -11.75
CA GLY A 180 17.50 -9.99 -12.92
C GLY A 180 18.37 -8.95 -13.64
N VAL A 181 18.81 -7.92 -12.90
CA VAL A 181 19.77 -6.89 -13.32
C VAL A 181 20.81 -6.71 -12.21
N SER A 182 21.99 -6.19 -12.51
CA SER A 182 23.11 -6.11 -11.56
C SER A 182 23.53 -4.68 -11.21
N ALA A 183 23.15 -3.70 -12.03
CA ALA A 183 23.53 -2.30 -11.85
C ALA A 183 22.34 -1.42 -11.47
N LEU A 184 22.56 -0.47 -10.55
CA LEU A 184 21.50 0.35 -9.96
C LEU A 184 20.85 1.32 -10.97
N ASP A 185 21.61 1.78 -11.95
CA ASP A 185 21.13 2.61 -13.06
C ASP A 185 20.18 1.86 -14.01
N GLN A 186 20.14 0.52 -13.92
CA GLN A 186 19.17 -0.31 -14.64
C GLN A 186 17.82 -0.42 -13.92
N VAL A 187 17.65 0.22 -12.76
CA VAL A 187 16.42 0.19 -11.97
C VAL A 187 15.82 1.59 -11.86
N GLU A 188 14.54 1.68 -12.20
CA GLU A 188 13.72 2.88 -12.04
C GLU A 188 12.51 2.56 -11.17
N VAL A 189 12.27 3.34 -10.10
CA VAL A 189 11.05 3.22 -9.29
C VAL A 189 10.11 4.37 -9.64
N ARG A 190 8.89 4.02 -10.07
CA ARG A 190 7.83 4.97 -10.44
C ARG A 190 6.65 4.82 -9.51
N GLU A 191 6.07 5.94 -9.09
CA GLU A 191 4.81 5.92 -8.34
C GLU A 191 3.63 6.14 -9.27
N LEU A 192 2.66 5.22 -9.23
CA LEU A 192 1.36 5.37 -9.87
C LEU A 192 0.27 5.50 -8.79
N ARG A 193 -0.33 6.68 -8.71
CA ARG A 193 -1.45 6.93 -7.80
C ARG A 193 -2.79 6.57 -8.45
N TYR A 194 -3.68 6.00 -7.65
CA TYR A 194 -5.07 5.71 -8.04
C TYR A 194 -6.00 5.96 -6.85
N SER A 195 -7.24 6.36 -7.11
CA SER A 195 -8.22 6.62 -6.04
C SER A 195 -9.01 5.36 -5.74
N ILE A 196 -9.17 5.04 -4.45
CA ILE A 196 -10.11 4.03 -4.00
C ILE A 196 -11.07 4.61 -2.97
N VAL A 197 -12.26 4.04 -2.88
CA VAL A 197 -13.23 4.33 -1.84
C VAL A 197 -13.23 3.18 -0.84
N ARG A 198 -13.04 3.51 0.43
CA ARG A 198 -13.26 2.58 1.56
C ARG A 198 -14.55 2.96 2.26
N VAL A 199 -15.41 1.98 2.51
CA VAL A 199 -16.60 2.18 3.34
C VAL A 199 -16.25 1.69 4.74
N ASP A 200 -16.14 2.62 5.68
CA ASP A 200 -15.93 2.30 7.08
C ASP A 200 -17.26 2.41 7.82
N THR A 201 -17.60 1.38 8.59
CA THR A 201 -18.69 1.46 9.55
C THR A 201 -18.17 2.05 10.86
N TRP A 202 -18.91 2.97 11.46
CA TRP A 202 -18.63 3.49 12.80
C TRP A 202 -19.88 3.36 13.67
N CYS A 203 -19.68 3.25 14.98
CA CYS A 203 -20.78 3.04 15.92
C CYS A 203 -20.92 4.20 16.88
N ALA A 204 -22.17 4.58 17.14
CA ALA A 204 -22.50 5.60 18.13
C ALA A 204 -22.05 5.20 19.54
N ASN A 205 -22.08 3.89 19.84
CA ASN A 205 -21.75 3.31 21.15
C ASN A 205 -20.72 2.17 20.98
N PRO A 206 -19.42 2.46 20.82
CA PRO A 206 -18.40 1.42 20.75
C PRO A 206 -18.33 0.65 22.08
N ILE A 207 -18.25 -0.69 22.03
CA ILE A 207 -18.01 -1.51 23.22
C ILE A 207 -16.58 -1.21 23.72
N PRO A 208 -16.39 -0.81 24.99
CA PRO A 208 -15.06 -0.60 25.54
C PRO A 208 -14.24 -1.89 25.50
N ARG A 209 -12.96 -1.79 25.13
CA ARG A 209 -12.04 -2.93 25.21
C ARG A 209 -11.87 -3.35 26.68
N PRO A 210 -11.84 -4.66 27.00
CA PRO A 210 -11.50 -5.15 28.34
C PRO A 210 -10.05 -4.85 28.72
#